data_AF-A0A1Z8UVS5-F1
#
_entry.id   AF-A0A1Z8UVS5-F1
#
_cell.length_a   1.000
_cell.length_b   1.000
_cell.length_c   1.000
_cell.angle_alpha   90.00
_cell.angle_beta   90.00
_cell.angle_gamma   90.00
#
_symmetry.space_group_name_H-M   'P 1'
#
loop_
_entity.id
_entity.type
_entity.pdbx_description
1 polymer ?
#
loop_
_entity_poly.entity_id
_entity_poly.type
_entity_poly.pdbx_seq_one_letter_code
_entity_poly.pdbx_strand_id
1 'polypeptide(L)'
;MNYKNYIKQAVKISTLLPKVFKQLKKKNGGILLDIKLNWENILDANLNSVCFAHSLKKINNKNILTISSDQNNILELSYSSDTIKEKINKFYNSPIIDEIKFKKFLQN
;
A
#
# COMPACT_ATOMS: atom_id res chain seq x y z
N MET A 1 43.60 -1.75 6.47
CA MET A 1 42.14 -1.71 6.18
C MET A 1 41.50 -2.92 6.83
N ASN A 2 40.57 -2.72 7.77
CA ASN A 2 40.00 -3.81 8.58
C ASN A 2 38.64 -4.20 7.99
N TYR A 3 38.59 -5.31 7.25
CA TYR A 3 37.34 -5.85 6.70
C TYR A 3 36.54 -6.48 7.84
N LYS A 4 35.53 -5.77 8.35
CA LYS A 4 34.58 -6.35 9.30
C LYS A 4 33.75 -7.40 8.57
N ASN A 5 34.02 -8.67 8.84
CA ASN A 5 33.23 -9.81 8.38
C ASN A 5 31.81 -9.75 8.95
N TYR A 6 30.83 -9.33 8.15
CA TYR A 6 29.41 -9.39 8.51
C TYR A 6 28.84 -10.77 8.20
N ILE A 7 29.30 -11.82 8.89
CA ILE A 7 28.50 -13.04 8.99
C ILE A 7 27.58 -12.85 10.20
N LYS A 8 26.41 -12.22 9.97
CA LYS A 8 25.33 -12.23 10.96
C LYS A 8 24.81 -13.66 11.04
N GLN A 9 25.01 -14.29 12.19
CA GLN A 9 24.45 -15.59 12.57
C GLN A 9 22.96 -15.66 12.18
N ALA A 10 22.47 -16.84 11.77
CA ALA A 10 21.07 -17.03 11.41
C ALA A 10 20.15 -16.59 12.56
N VAL A 11 19.35 -15.56 12.32
CA VAL A 11 18.45 -14.99 13.34
C VAL A 11 17.10 -15.72 13.28
N LYS A 12 16.60 -16.17 14.43
CA LYS A 12 15.27 -16.80 14.53
C LYS A 12 14.19 -15.83 14.03
N ILE A 13 13.33 -16.29 13.12
CA ILE A 13 12.23 -15.51 12.54
C ILE A 13 11.33 -14.90 13.63
N SER A 14 11.09 -15.63 14.72
CA SER A 14 10.32 -15.16 15.88
C SER A 14 10.85 -13.88 16.52
N THR A 15 12.15 -13.59 16.40
CA THR A 15 12.76 -12.35 16.91
C THR A 15 12.65 -11.17 15.94
N LEU A 16 12.37 -11.45 14.66
CA LEU A 16 12.18 -10.47 13.60
C LEU A 16 10.72 -10.01 13.53
N LEU A 17 9.77 -10.93 13.72
CA LEU A 17 8.33 -10.65 13.67
C LEU A 17 7.92 -9.45 14.54
N PRO A 18 8.28 -9.35 15.84
CA PRO A 18 7.91 -8.19 16.66
C PRO A 18 8.44 -6.86 16.11
N LYS A 19 9.64 -6.87 15.52
CA LYS A 19 10.26 -5.66 14.93
C LYS A 19 9.52 -5.21 13.68
N VAL A 20 9.12 -6.15 12.83
CA VAL A 20 8.32 -5.89 11.62
C VAL A 20 6.91 -5.41 12.01
N PHE A 21 6.23 -6.14 12.89
CA PHE A 21 4.89 -5.78 13.36
C PHE A 21 4.85 -4.43 14.08
N LYS A 22 5.89 -4.06 14.85
CA LYS A 22 5.98 -2.73 15.49
C LYS A 22 6.01 -1.59 14.48
N GLN A 23 6.60 -1.79 13.30
CA GLN A 23 6.59 -0.80 12.23
C GLN A 23 5.23 -0.72 11.54
N LEU A 24 4.57 -1.87 11.33
CA LEU A 24 3.22 -1.96 10.76
C LEU A 24 2.15 -1.36 11.69
N LYS A 25 2.31 -1.47 13.01
CA LYS A 25 1.40 -0.89 14.02
C LYS A 25 1.43 0.63 14.15
N LYS A 26 2.32 1.36 13.44
CA LYS A 26 2.19 2.83 13.36
C LYS A 26 0.87 3.17 12.68
N LYS A 27 0.07 4.11 13.21
CA LYS A 27 -1.37 4.34 12.94
C LYS A 27 -1.89 4.04 11.51
N ASN A 28 -1.15 4.36 10.45
CA ASN A 28 -1.59 4.16 9.06
C ASN A 28 -1.15 2.82 8.43
N GLY A 29 -0.16 2.14 9.03
CA GLY A 29 0.38 0.87 8.53
C GLY A 29 -0.58 -0.30 8.72
N GLY A 30 -1.40 -0.30 9.76
CA GLY A 30 -2.45 -1.30 9.97
C GLY A 30 -3.51 -1.24 8.87
N ILE A 31 -4.06 -0.04 8.63
CA ILE A 31 -5.07 0.17 7.59
C ILE A 31 -4.51 -0.18 6.20
N LEU A 32 -3.28 0.26 5.88
CA LEU A 32 -2.65 -0.09 4.60
C LEU A 32 -2.45 -1.60 4.45
N LEU A 33 -2.06 -2.29 5.52
CA LEU A 33 -1.88 -3.74 5.49
C LEU A 33 -3.22 -4.45 5.27
N ASP A 34 -4.26 -4.04 5.98
CA ASP A 34 -5.60 -4.61 5.82
C ASP A 34 -6.15 -4.37 4.41
N ILE A 35 -5.93 -3.18 3.84
CA ILE A 35 -6.28 -2.86 2.44
C ILE A 35 -5.54 -3.80 1.49
N LYS A 36 -4.24 -4.03 1.69
CA LYS A 36 -3.44 -4.93 0.84
C LYS A 36 -3.91 -6.37 0.93
N LEU A 37 -4.21 -6.85 2.13
CA LEU A 37 -4.67 -8.22 2.35
C LEU A 37 -6.05 -8.49 1.76
N ASN A 38 -6.91 -7.47 1.70
CA ASN A 38 -8.27 -7.58 1.17
C ASN A 38 -8.41 -6.99 -0.24
N TRP A 39 -7.30 -6.68 -0.92
CA TRP A 39 -7.33 -5.92 -2.17
C TRP A 39 -8.20 -6.58 -3.25
N GLU A 40 -8.10 -7.91 -3.38
CA GLU A 40 -8.89 -8.71 -4.33
C GLU A 40 -10.38 -8.77 -3.98
N ASN A 41 -10.73 -8.58 -2.70
CA ASN A 41 -12.12 -8.53 -2.24
C ASN A 41 -12.72 -7.11 -2.37
N ILE A 42 -11.87 -6.09 -2.39
CA ILE A 42 -12.28 -4.68 -2.51
C ILE A 42 -12.53 -4.33 -3.98
N LEU A 43 -11.67 -4.78 -4.89
CA LEU A 43 -11.72 -4.42 -6.31
C LEU A 43 -12.19 -5.58 -7.18
N ASP A 44 -12.84 -5.25 -8.31
CA ASP A 44 -13.20 -6.27 -9.29
C ASP A 44 -11.93 -6.79 -9.98
N ALA A 45 -12.01 -8.00 -10.55
CA ALA A 45 -10.89 -8.68 -11.19
C ALA A 45 -10.09 -7.79 -12.16
N ASN A 46 -10.79 -6.98 -12.97
CA ASN A 46 -10.17 -6.08 -13.97
C ASN A 46 -9.27 -5.01 -13.34
N LEU A 47 -9.65 -4.45 -12.19
CA LEU A 47 -8.86 -3.43 -11.49
C LEU A 47 -7.77 -4.07 -10.63
N ASN A 48 -8.08 -5.21 -10.01
CA ASN A 48 -7.14 -5.97 -9.20
C ASN A 48 -5.91 -6.41 -10.01
N SER A 49 -6.09 -6.82 -11.26
CA SER A 49 -4.99 -7.30 -12.12
C SER A 49 -4.04 -6.22 -12.61
N VAL A 50 -4.42 -4.94 -12.50
CA VAL A 50 -3.65 -3.83 -13.09
C VAL A 50 -3.08 -2.87 -12.05
N CYS A 51 -3.54 -2.90 -10.81
CA CYS A 51 -3.08 -1.95 -9.80
C CYS A 51 -3.11 -2.52 -8.39
N PHE A 52 -2.28 -1.95 -7.51
CA PHE A 52 -2.16 -2.35 -6.12
C PHE A 52 -1.93 -1.16 -5.18
N ALA A 53 -2.40 -1.29 -3.94
CA ALA A 53 -2.13 -0.32 -2.89
C ALA A 53 -0.63 -0.20 -2.63
N HIS A 54 -0.06 0.99 -2.78
CA HIS A 54 1.36 1.24 -2.56
C HIS A 54 1.63 1.76 -1.14
N SER A 55 1.00 2.89 -0.79
CA SER A 55 1.22 3.57 0.49
C SER A 55 0.01 4.36 0.94
N LEU A 56 -0.22 4.48 2.24
CA LEU A 56 -1.27 5.32 2.84
C LEU A 56 -0.64 6.37 3.74
N LYS A 57 -0.89 7.64 3.46
CA LYS A 57 -0.35 8.77 4.23
C LYS A 57 -1.47 9.72 4.64
N LYS A 58 -1.35 10.30 5.83
CA LYS A 58 -2.24 11.38 6.28
C LYS A 58 -1.56 12.72 6.02
N ILE A 59 -2.14 13.55 5.16
CA ILE A 59 -1.63 14.88 4.77
C ILE A 59 -2.77 15.87 4.91
N ASN A 60 -2.58 16.96 5.67
CA ASN A 60 -3.61 17.98 5.91
C ASN A 60 -4.96 17.39 6.36
N ASN A 61 -4.89 16.45 7.31
CA ASN A 61 -6.02 15.68 7.82
C ASN A 61 -6.73 14.75 6.81
N LYS A 62 -6.26 14.65 5.57
CA LYS A 62 -6.77 13.72 4.55
C LYS A 62 -5.94 12.45 4.47
N ASN A 63 -6.60 11.30 4.38
CA ASN A 63 -6.02 9.99 4.11
C ASN A 63 -5.83 9.82 2.60
N ILE A 64 -4.58 9.88 2.16
CA ILE A 64 -4.18 9.79 0.76
C ILE A 64 -3.62 8.40 0.50
N LEU A 65 -4.33 7.62 -0.32
CA LEU A 65 -3.87 6.32 -0.81
C LEU A 65 -3.10 6.52 -2.11
N THR A 66 -1.84 6.10 -2.13
CA THR A 66 -1.07 5.97 -3.36
C THR A 66 -1.23 4.57 -3.90
N ILE A 67 -1.60 4.46 -5.17
CA ILE A 67 -1.73 3.22 -5.94
C ILE A 67 -0.55 3.15 -6.92
N SER A 68 -0.05 1.94 -7.15
CA SER A 68 0.90 1.65 -8.22
C SER A 68 0.25 0.74 -9.25
N SER A 69 0.69 0.87 -10.50
CA SER A 69 0.28 0.01 -11.60
C SER A 69 1.51 -0.69 -12.15
N ASP A 70 1.33 -1.94 -12.57
CA ASP A 70 2.35 -2.71 -13.28
C ASP A 70 2.41 -2.37 -14.78
N GLN A 71 1.47 -1.56 -15.27
CA GLN A 71 1.34 -1.19 -16.67
C GLN A 71 1.46 0.34 -16.87
N ASN A 72 1.78 0.75 -18.11
CA ASN A 72 1.76 2.15 -18.54
C ASN A 72 0.32 2.72 -18.70
N ASN A 73 -0.65 2.23 -17.93
CA ASN A 73 -2.07 2.59 -18.00
C ASN A 73 -2.49 3.58 -16.88
N ILE A 74 -1.54 4.32 -16.31
CA ILE A 74 -1.80 5.26 -15.19
C ILE A 74 -2.90 6.28 -15.55
N LEU A 75 -2.95 6.75 -16.81
CA LEU A 75 -3.99 7.67 -17.26
C LEU A 75 -5.37 7.04 -17.20
N GLU A 76 -5.52 5.82 -17.71
CA GLU A 76 -6.78 5.08 -17.68
C GLU A 76 -7.23 4.80 -16.24
N LEU A 77 -6.30 4.36 -15.40
CA LEU A 77 -6.55 4.15 -13.97
C LEU A 77 -6.96 5.42 -13.24
N SER A 78 -6.46 6.59 -13.66
CA SER A 78 -6.82 7.86 -13.06
C SER A 78 -8.30 8.20 -13.24
N TYR A 79 -8.93 7.78 -14.35
CA TYR A 79 -10.37 7.89 -14.55
C TYR A 79 -11.17 6.98 -13.61
N SER A 80 -10.56 5.90 -13.11
CA SER A 80 -11.19 4.98 -12.15
C SER A 80 -10.94 5.37 -10.68
N SER A 81 -10.27 6.49 -10.42
CA SER A 81 -9.85 6.87 -9.05
C SER A 81 -11.03 7.04 -8.08
N ASP A 82 -12.11 7.70 -8.50
CA ASP A 82 -13.29 7.84 -7.65
C ASP A 82 -13.98 6.49 -7.39
N THR A 83 -14.09 5.64 -8.41
CA THR A 83 -14.64 4.29 -8.27
C THR A 83 -13.82 3.43 -7.29
N ILE A 84 -12.50 3.46 -7.38
CA ILE A 84 -11.62 2.73 -6.45
C ILE A 84 -11.80 3.24 -5.02
N LYS A 85 -11.85 4.57 -4.84
CA LYS A 85 -12.06 5.21 -3.53
C LYS A 85 -13.40 4.80 -2.92
N GLU A 86 -14.47 4.84 -3.72
CA GLU A 86 -15.81 4.43 -3.30
C GLU A 86 -15.85 2.96 -2.89
N LYS A 87 -15.24 2.05 -3.67
CA LYS A 87 -15.17 0.63 -3.34
C LYS A 87 -14.45 0.37 -2.02
N ILE A 88 -13.30 1.00 -1.81
CA ILE A 88 -12.56 0.90 -0.55
C ILE A 88 -13.44 1.39 0.62
N ASN A 89 -13.98 2.60 0.53
CA ASN A 89 -14.77 3.17 1.63
C ASN A 89 -16.05 2.37 1.90
N LYS A 90 -16.67 1.80 0.86
CA LYS A 90 -17.83 0.91 0.98
C LYS A 90 -17.47 -0.40 1.68
N PHE A 91 -16.33 -1.00 1.35
CA PHE A 91 -15.87 -2.23 2.00
C PHE A 91 -15.69 -2.06 3.51
N TYR A 92 -15.18 -0.92 3.95
CA TYR A 92 -14.98 -0.61 5.38
C TYR A 92 -16.15 0.14 6.03
N ASN A 93 -17.22 0.40 5.28
CA ASN A 93 -18.40 1.15 5.72
C ASN A 93 -18.05 2.49 6.40
N SER A 94 -16.99 3.16 5.94
CA SER A 94 -16.38 4.33 6.57
C SER A 94 -15.48 5.09 5.57
N PRO A 95 -15.39 6.44 5.63
CA PRO A 95 -14.53 7.23 4.75
C PRO A 95 -13.05 7.12 5.17
N ILE A 96 -12.45 5.94 4.98
CA ILE A 96 -11.07 5.71 5.37
C ILE A 96 -10.06 6.29 4.37
N ILE A 97 -10.46 6.49 3.11
CA ILE A 97 -9.67 7.15 2.05
C ILE A 97 -10.39 8.42 1.58
N ASP A 98 -9.66 9.53 1.59
CA ASP A 98 -10.14 10.82 1.10
C ASP A 98 -9.70 11.10 -0.34
N GLU A 99 -8.51 10.61 -0.73
CA GLU A 99 -7.91 10.93 -2.03
C GLU A 99 -7.06 9.76 -2.54
N ILE A 100 -7.10 9.53 -3.85
CA ILE A 100 -6.23 8.56 -4.54
C ILE A 100 -5.19 9.29 -5.38
N LYS A 101 -3.94 8.84 -5.26
CA LYS A 101 -2.82 9.27 -6.11
C LYS A 101 -2.19 8.07 -6.78
N PHE A 102 -1.61 8.28 -7.95
CA PHE A 102 -0.87 7.24 -8.66
C PHE A 102 0.62 7.49 -8.54
N LYS A 103 1.38 6.42 -8.28
CA LYS A 103 2.83 6.48 -8.29
C LYS A 103 3.29 6.69 -9.73
N LYS A 104 3.92 7.83 -9.98
CA LYS A 104 4.54 8.11 -11.28
C LYS A 104 5.73 7.16 -11.48
N PHE A 105 5.77 6.45 -12.60
CA PHE A 105 7.00 5.82 -13.06
C PHE A 105 7.96 6.94 -13.48
N LEU A 106 9.11 7.02 -12.82
CA LEU A 106 10.20 7.88 -13.30
C LEU A 106 10.73 7.21 -14.56
N GLN A 107 10.56 7.86 -15.71
CA GLN A 107 11.21 7.45 -16.95
C GLN A 107 12.72 7.67 -16.72
N ASN A 108 13.48 6.57 -16.69
CA ASN A 108 14.94 6.60 -16.72
C ASN A 108 15.41 6.46 -18.17
#